data_AF-A0A4U1B2R4-F1
#
_entry.id   AF-A0A4U1B2R4-F1
#
_cell.length_a   1.000
_cell.length_b   1.000
_cell.length_c   1.000
_cell.angle_alpha   90.00
_cell.angle_beta   90.00
_cell.angle_gamma   90.00
#
_symmetry.space_group_name_H-M   'P 1'
#
loop_
_entity.id
_entity.type
_entity.pdbx_description
1 polymer ?
#
loop_
_entity_poly.entity_id
_entity_poly.type
_entity_poly.pdbx_seq_one_letter_code
_entity_poly.pdbx_strand_id
1 'polypeptide(L)'
;MQSMKLLAGTVIFSIIYLLIGPRDLDANFPYLVFIEACLFSLIICASHTIQRKKIILIFPILAGLINLILFAVWPFILAVPSLIIEAFDFSVAVNSMIGFALYSAIGSIAFCALVDLMIQPNYFSYKAYVYTAVLSLTAGIPFLIFENHFLVIHKIIWFCSFSAGLVLAEQHKEPEPMSLIKDN
;
A
#
# COMPACT_ATOMS: atom_id res chain seq x y z
N MET A 1 12.85 13.58 -2.25
CA MET A 1 14.11 12.78 -2.32
C MET A 1 14.01 11.49 -1.51
N GLN A 2 13.24 11.47 -0.42
CA GLN A 2 12.99 10.26 0.38
C GLN A 2 12.05 9.30 -0.36
N SER A 3 11.02 9.79 -1.06
CA SER A 3 10.13 8.92 -1.86
C SER A 3 10.82 8.24 -3.05
N MET A 4 11.88 8.83 -3.63
CA MET A 4 12.67 8.16 -4.67
C MET A 4 13.51 7.01 -4.11
N LYS A 5 14.05 7.15 -2.89
CA LYS A 5 14.72 6.05 -2.18
C LYS A 5 13.74 4.93 -1.87
N LEU A 6 12.53 5.30 -1.44
CA LEU A 6 11.44 4.35 -1.23
C LEU A 6 11.11 3.59 -2.50
N LEU A 7 10.87 4.29 -3.61
CA LEU A 7 10.55 3.66 -4.89
C LEU A 7 11.65 2.66 -5.31
N ALA A 8 12.93 3.04 -5.20
CA ALA A 8 14.05 2.14 -5.49
C ALA A 8 14.06 0.90 -4.59
N GLY A 9 13.90 1.09 -3.27
CA GLY A 9 13.81 -0.01 -2.31
C GLY A 9 12.62 -0.94 -2.59
N THR A 10 11.47 -0.37 -2.96
CA THR A 10 10.26 -1.09 -3.34
C THR A 10 10.44 -1.90 -4.61
N VAL A 11 11.12 -1.36 -5.63
CA VAL A 11 11.42 -2.10 -6.87
C VAL A 11 12.31 -3.31 -6.56
N ILE A 12 13.37 -3.13 -5.76
CA ILE A 12 14.25 -4.23 -5.35
C ILE A 12 13.46 -5.29 -4.58
N PHE A 13 12.64 -4.87 -3.62
CA PHE A 13 11.79 -5.77 -2.85
C PHE A 13 10.78 -6.51 -3.73
N SER A 14 10.19 -5.83 -4.71
CA SER A 14 9.25 -6.43 -5.67
C SER A 14 9.92 -7.48 -6.54
N ILE A 15 11.18 -7.25 -6.96
CA ILE A 15 11.97 -8.25 -7.71
C ILE A 15 12.25 -9.46 -6.83
N ILE A 16 12.70 -9.25 -5.59
CA ILE A 16 12.93 -10.35 -4.64
C ILE A 16 11.62 -11.11 -4.41
N TYR A 17 10.53 -10.40 -4.14
CA TYR A 17 9.22 -10.98 -3.89
C TYR A 17 8.68 -11.76 -5.10
N LEU A 18 8.96 -11.33 -6.33
CA LEU A 18 8.63 -12.10 -7.53
C LEU A 18 9.41 -13.43 -7.60
N LEU A 19 10.66 -13.44 -7.15
CA LEU A 19 11.54 -14.60 -7.22
C LEU A 19 11.24 -15.65 -6.13
N ILE A 20 10.94 -15.20 -4.91
CA ILE A 20 10.83 -16.07 -3.73
C ILE A 20 9.47 -16.01 -3.02
N GLY A 21 8.55 -15.17 -3.49
CA GLY A 21 7.23 -15.01 -2.89
C GLY A 21 6.31 -16.21 -3.08
N PRO A 22 5.27 -16.33 -2.23
CA PRO A 22 4.31 -17.43 -2.29
C PRO A 22 3.51 -17.39 -3.59
N ARG A 23 3.49 -18.50 -4.34
CA ARG A 23 2.76 -18.57 -5.62
C ARG A 23 1.28 -18.94 -5.46
N ASP A 24 0.96 -19.64 -4.38
CA ASP A 24 -0.39 -20.16 -4.10
C ASP A 24 -0.90 -19.69 -2.71
N LEU A 25 -2.22 -19.71 -2.56
CA LEU A 25 -2.94 -19.40 -1.31
C LEU A 25 -2.95 -20.63 -0.38
N ASP A 26 -1.80 -20.94 0.23
CA ASP A 26 -1.69 -22.07 1.17
C ASP A 26 -2.08 -21.70 2.61
N ALA A 27 -2.26 -22.69 3.50
CA ALA A 27 -2.62 -22.48 4.91
C ALA A 27 -1.70 -21.52 5.71
N ASN A 28 -0.48 -21.27 5.23
CA ASN A 28 0.46 -20.30 5.82
C ASN A 28 0.19 -18.83 5.41
N PHE A 29 -0.85 -18.60 4.62
CA PHE A 29 -1.16 -17.31 4.03
C PHE A 29 -1.25 -16.13 5.02
N PRO A 30 -1.88 -16.27 6.20
CA PRO A 30 -1.92 -15.18 7.18
C PRO A 30 -0.55 -14.76 7.70
N TYR A 31 0.37 -15.71 7.87
CA TYR A 31 1.75 -15.44 8.31
C TYR A 31 2.55 -14.71 7.22
N LEU A 32 2.35 -15.08 5.96
CA LEU A 32 2.99 -14.42 4.82
C LEU A 32 2.53 -12.96 4.69
N VAL A 33 1.22 -12.71 4.76
CA VAL A 33 0.64 -11.36 4.78
C VAL A 33 1.23 -10.49 5.90
N PHE A 34 1.44 -11.06 7.09
CA PHE A 34 2.09 -10.37 8.20
C PHE A 34 3.56 -10.04 7.91
N ILE A 35 4.34 -11.02 7.45
CA ILE A 35 5.78 -10.88 7.16
C ILE A 35 6.02 -9.88 6.03
N GLU A 36 5.23 -9.93 4.96
CA GLU A 36 5.30 -9.01 3.83
C GLU A 36 5.16 -7.55 4.27
N ALA A 37 4.15 -7.28 5.10
CA ALA A 37 3.93 -5.94 5.64
C ALA A 37 5.07 -5.51 6.57
N CYS A 38 5.58 -6.42 7.41
CA CYS A 38 6.79 -6.16 8.20
C CYS A 38 7.98 -5.77 7.31
N LEU A 39 8.27 -6.54 6.27
CA LEU A 39 9.39 -6.28 5.37
C LEU A 39 9.22 -4.96 4.62
N PHE A 40 8.03 -4.70 4.08
CA PHE A 40 7.76 -3.46 3.37
C PHE A 40 7.89 -2.23 4.28
N SER A 41 7.42 -2.32 5.52
CA SER A 41 7.55 -1.26 6.51
C SER A 41 9.02 -0.95 6.87
N LEU A 42 9.90 -1.96 6.87
CA LEU A 42 11.34 -1.75 7.10
C LEU A 42 11.96 -0.97 5.95
N ILE A 43 11.49 -1.17 4.71
CA ILE A 43 11.91 -0.37 3.55
C ILE A 43 11.46 1.08 3.73
N ILE A 44 10.25 1.32 4.22
CA ILE A 44 9.77 2.66 4.57
C ILE A 44 10.68 3.29 5.63
N CYS A 45 11.01 2.57 6.71
CA CYS A 45 11.91 3.08 7.75
C CYS A 45 13.29 3.45 7.20
N ALA A 46 13.88 2.58 6.38
CA ALA A 46 15.19 2.79 5.78
C ALA A 46 15.19 3.99 4.83
N SER A 47 14.15 4.11 4.00
CA SER A 47 14.02 5.15 2.97
C SER A 47 13.81 6.54 3.54
N HIS A 48 13.09 6.63 4.66
CA HIS A 48 12.82 7.87 5.38
C HIS A 48 13.84 8.16 6.49
N THR A 49 14.94 7.40 6.55
CA THR A 49 16.04 7.60 7.51
C THR A 49 15.57 7.65 8.97
N ILE A 50 14.59 6.84 9.32
CA ILE A 50 14.08 6.78 10.69
C ILE A 50 15.14 6.13 11.58
N GLN A 51 15.69 6.88 12.54
CA GLN A 51 16.74 6.38 13.45
C GLN A 51 16.21 5.99 14.84
N ARG A 52 14.92 6.23 15.11
CA ARG A 52 14.32 5.93 16.41
C ARG A 52 14.16 4.42 16.57
N LYS A 53 15.05 3.78 17.34
CA LYS A 53 15.09 2.31 17.58
C LYS A 53 13.73 1.71 17.95
N LYS A 54 12.95 2.41 18.79
CA LYS A 54 11.59 1.97 19.16
C LYS A 54 10.63 1.92 17.96
N ILE A 55 10.69 2.91 17.06
CA ILE A 55 9.85 2.95 15.86
C ILE A 55 10.26 1.81 14.91
N ILE A 56 11.56 1.62 14.69
CA ILE A 56 12.09 0.55 13.82
C ILE A 56 11.62 -0.84 14.27
N LEU A 57 11.42 -1.05 15.58
CA LEU A 57 10.92 -2.32 16.11
C LEU A 57 9.39 -2.43 16.05
N ILE A 58 8.67 -1.38 16.44
CA ILE A 58 7.21 -1.43 16.63
C ILE A 58 6.45 -1.24 15.32
N PHE A 59 6.92 -0.34 14.44
CA PHE A 59 6.23 -0.03 13.19
C PHE A 59 6.04 -1.25 12.28
N PRO A 60 7.04 -2.14 12.09
CA PRO A 60 6.83 -3.36 11.32
C PRO A 60 5.79 -4.29 11.89
N ILE A 61 5.78 -4.47 13.22
CA ILE A 61 4.80 -5.31 13.90
C ILE A 61 3.40 -4.75 13.68
N LEU A 62 3.20 -3.45 13.87
CA LEU A 62 1.91 -2.81 13.66
C LEU A 62 1.47 -2.84 12.19
N ALA A 63 2.39 -2.66 11.25
CA ALA A 63 2.12 -2.79 9.82
C ALA A 63 1.65 -4.22 9.48
N GLY A 64 2.34 -5.22 10.03
CA GLY A 64 1.96 -6.63 9.94
C GLY A 64 0.55 -6.89 10.48
N LEU A 65 0.25 -6.38 11.68
CA LEU A 65 -1.06 -6.54 12.31
C LEU A 65 -2.17 -5.85 11.52
N ILE A 66 -1.95 -4.62 11.04
CA ILE A 66 -2.93 -3.90 10.21
C ILE A 66 -3.20 -4.66 8.92
N ASN A 67 -2.15 -5.15 8.24
CA ASN A 67 -2.33 -5.93 7.03
C ASN A 67 -3.09 -7.23 7.28
N LEU A 68 -2.84 -7.89 8.42
CA LEU A 68 -3.55 -9.09 8.85
C LEU A 68 -5.03 -8.80 9.15
N ILE A 69 -5.32 -7.69 9.84
CA ILE A 69 -6.71 -7.27 10.11
C ILE A 69 -7.43 -6.97 8.81
N LEU A 70 -6.80 -6.20 7.91
CA LEU A 70 -7.35 -5.90 6.58
C LEU A 70 -7.64 -7.17 5.79
N PHE A 71 -6.74 -8.15 5.87
CA PHE A 71 -6.94 -9.45 5.25
C PHE A 71 -8.06 -10.27 5.93
N ALA A 72 -8.22 -10.18 7.24
CA ALA A 72 -9.29 -10.88 7.96
C ALA A 72 -10.67 -10.27 7.66
N VAL A 73 -10.76 -8.95 7.50
CA VAL A 73 -12.01 -8.25 7.17
C VAL A 73 -12.29 -8.17 5.67
N TRP A 74 -11.34 -8.61 4.84
CA TRP A 74 -11.43 -8.60 3.38
C TRP A 74 -12.74 -9.19 2.83
N PRO A 75 -13.23 -10.37 3.29
CA PRO A 75 -14.50 -10.91 2.80
C PRO A 75 -15.68 -9.97 3.03
N PHE A 76 -15.66 -9.17 4.10
CA PHE A 76 -16.70 -8.19 4.41
C PHE A 76 -16.57 -6.92 3.58
N ILE A 77 -15.34 -6.47 3.30
CA ILE A 77 -15.07 -5.38 2.37
C ILE A 77 -15.57 -5.74 0.96
N LEU A 78 -15.41 -7.00 0.56
CA LEU A 78 -15.90 -7.54 -0.71
C LEU A 78 -17.40 -7.74 -0.77
N ALA A 79 -18.05 -8.00 0.37
CA ALA A 79 -19.48 -8.26 0.44
C ALA A 79 -20.33 -7.06 -0.03
N VAL A 80 -19.82 -5.83 0.14
CA VAL A 80 -20.56 -4.61 -0.21
C VAL A 80 -20.53 -4.34 -1.73
N PRO A 81 -19.37 -4.40 -2.42
CA PRO A 81 -19.33 -4.39 -3.88
C PRO A 81 -20.04 -5.60 -4.48
N SER A 82 -19.90 -6.80 -3.92
CA SER A 82 -20.49 -8.00 -4.51
C SER A 82 -22.02 -7.93 -4.54
N LEU A 83 -22.68 -7.35 -3.54
CA LEU A 83 -24.13 -7.12 -3.56
C LEU A 83 -24.57 -6.10 -4.63
N ILE A 84 -23.77 -5.06 -4.86
CA ILE A 84 -24.02 -4.08 -5.91
C ILE A 84 -23.78 -4.73 -7.29
N ILE A 85 -22.72 -5.52 -7.41
CA ILE A 85 -22.27 -6.10 -8.67
C ILE A 85 -23.09 -7.34 -9.09
N GLU A 86 -23.59 -8.14 -8.14
CA GLU A 86 -24.58 -9.19 -8.43
C GLU A 86 -25.81 -8.62 -9.12
N ALA A 87 -26.19 -7.38 -8.82
CA ALA A 87 -27.28 -6.70 -9.51
C ALA A 87 -26.95 -6.28 -10.97
N PHE A 88 -25.68 -6.37 -11.39
CA PHE A 88 -25.20 -5.99 -12.72
C PHE A 88 -24.65 -7.17 -13.56
N ASP A 89 -24.75 -8.42 -13.09
CA ASP A 89 -24.29 -9.63 -13.80
C ASP A 89 -22.82 -9.56 -14.29
N PHE A 90 -21.92 -8.88 -13.56
CA PHE A 90 -20.50 -8.87 -13.94
C PHE A 90 -19.85 -10.24 -13.71
N SER A 91 -18.86 -10.56 -14.56
CA SER A 91 -18.07 -11.79 -14.42
C SER A 91 -17.34 -11.84 -13.06
N VAL A 92 -17.01 -13.05 -12.59
CA VAL A 92 -16.23 -13.30 -11.37
C VAL A 92 -14.88 -12.56 -11.39
N ALA A 93 -14.26 -12.44 -12.57
CA ALA A 93 -13.00 -11.71 -12.77
C ALA A 93 -13.16 -10.21 -12.49
N VAL A 94 -14.23 -9.59 -12.99
CA VAL A 94 -14.53 -8.16 -12.75
C VAL A 94 -14.87 -7.92 -11.29
N ASN A 95 -15.66 -8.80 -10.68
CA ASN A 95 -15.94 -8.79 -9.25
C ASN A 95 -14.65 -8.81 -8.41
N SER A 96 -13.76 -9.74 -8.73
CA SER A 96 -12.46 -9.88 -8.06
C SER A 96 -11.61 -8.62 -8.27
N MET A 97 -11.54 -8.07 -9.49
CA MET A 97 -10.81 -6.85 -9.78
C MET A 97 -11.29 -5.67 -8.92
N ILE A 98 -12.61 -5.39 -8.90
CA ILE A 98 -13.18 -4.27 -8.14
C ILE A 98 -12.89 -4.46 -6.66
N GLY A 99 -13.10 -5.67 -6.17
CA GLY A 99 -12.76 -6.05 -4.82
C GLY A 99 -11.31 -5.71 -4.46
N PHE A 100 -10.36 -6.25 -5.23
CA PHE A 100 -8.93 -6.12 -4.92
C PHE A 100 -8.43 -4.70 -5.12
N ALA A 101 -9.03 -3.94 -6.04
CA ALA A 101 -8.78 -2.51 -6.18
C ALA A 101 -9.17 -1.75 -4.89
N LEU A 102 -10.37 -2.00 -4.36
CA LEU A 102 -10.86 -1.32 -3.15
C LEU A 102 -10.03 -1.66 -1.91
N TYR A 103 -9.71 -2.94 -1.69
CA TYR A 103 -8.81 -3.34 -0.61
C TYR A 103 -7.44 -2.70 -0.72
N SER A 104 -6.91 -2.60 -1.94
CA SER A 104 -5.63 -1.96 -2.18
C SER A 104 -5.63 -0.47 -1.81
N ALA A 105 -6.69 0.25 -2.16
CA ALA A 105 -6.87 1.65 -1.79
C ALA A 105 -6.99 1.82 -0.28
N ILE A 106 -7.85 1.03 0.38
CA ILE A 106 -8.04 1.06 1.84
C ILE A 106 -6.73 0.73 2.56
N GLY A 107 -6.03 -0.31 2.11
CA GLY A 107 -4.73 -0.70 2.68
C GLY A 107 -3.68 0.40 2.54
N SER A 108 -3.68 1.16 1.44
CA SER A 108 -2.78 2.29 1.25
C SER A 108 -3.07 3.42 2.24
N ILE A 109 -4.35 3.74 2.43
CA ILE A 109 -4.79 4.74 3.42
C ILE A 109 -4.39 4.31 4.83
N ALA A 110 -4.61 3.04 5.18
CA ALA A 110 -4.25 2.49 6.49
C ALA A 110 -2.73 2.55 6.73
N PHE A 111 -1.92 2.26 5.70
CA PHE A 111 -0.46 2.38 5.78
C PHE A 111 -0.01 3.83 5.94
N CYS A 112 -0.60 4.78 5.19
CA CYS A 112 -0.32 6.20 5.38
C CYS A 112 -0.68 6.68 6.79
N ALA A 113 -1.86 6.29 7.30
CA ALA A 113 -2.30 6.62 8.65
C ALA A 113 -1.38 6.05 9.72
N LEU A 114 -0.91 4.81 9.55
CA LEU A 114 0.05 4.19 10.47
C LEU A 114 1.38 4.96 10.47
N VAL A 115 1.85 5.39 9.31
CA VAL A 115 3.08 6.19 9.20
C VAL A 115 2.94 7.53 9.91
N ASP A 116 1.83 8.23 9.72
CA ASP A 116 1.53 9.49 10.43
C ASP A 116 1.44 9.29 11.95
N LEU A 117 0.80 8.20 12.39
CA LEU A 117 0.68 7.89 13.82
C LEU A 117 2.04 7.60 14.45
N MET A 118 2.92 6.88 13.74
CA MET A 118 4.14 6.31 14.31
C MET A 118 5.38 7.18 14.12
N ILE A 119 5.50 7.92 13.01
CA ILE A 119 6.68 8.75 12.74
C ILE A 119 6.48 10.15 13.31
N GLN A 120 5.50 10.87 12.79
CA GLN A 120 5.11 12.20 13.25
C GLN A 120 3.69 12.53 12.75
N PRO A 121 2.86 13.22 13.53
CA PRO A 121 1.57 13.69 13.05
C PRO A 121 1.74 14.51 11.76
N ASN A 122 0.88 14.25 10.76
CA ASN A 122 0.94 14.87 9.44
C ASN A 122 2.28 14.62 8.71
N TYR A 123 2.87 13.43 8.87
CA TYR A 123 4.07 13.04 8.11
C TYR A 123 3.79 13.13 6.60
N PHE A 124 2.65 12.58 6.20
CA PHE A 124 2.14 12.61 4.84
C PHE A 124 1.08 13.70 4.66
N SER A 125 1.15 14.38 3.53
CA SER A 125 0.10 15.33 3.12
C SER A 125 -1.18 14.61 2.71
N TYR A 126 -2.33 15.29 2.73
CA TYR A 126 -3.56 14.75 2.16
C TYR A 126 -3.39 14.26 0.71
N LYS A 127 -2.60 14.97 -0.12
CA LYS A 127 -2.28 14.55 -1.49
C LYS A 127 -1.61 13.17 -1.52
N ALA A 128 -0.78 12.84 -0.53
CA ALA A 128 -0.16 11.51 -0.42
C ALA A 128 -1.19 10.41 -0.17
N TYR A 129 -2.16 10.62 0.74
CA TYR A 129 -3.26 9.67 0.94
C TYR A 129 -4.06 9.44 -0.33
N VAL A 130 -4.38 10.52 -1.05
CA VAL A 130 -5.16 10.43 -2.30
C VAL A 130 -4.37 9.72 -3.40
N TYR A 131 -3.14 10.14 -3.67
CA TYR A 131 -2.35 9.54 -4.76
C TYR A 131 -2.01 8.08 -4.50
N THR A 132 -1.67 7.69 -3.26
CA THR A 132 -1.42 6.28 -2.95
C THR A 132 -2.70 5.46 -3.07
N ALA A 133 -3.83 5.95 -2.57
CA ALA A 133 -5.11 5.23 -2.67
C ALA A 133 -5.54 5.04 -4.14
N VAL A 134 -5.52 6.12 -4.94
CA VAL A 134 -5.94 6.11 -6.35
C VAL A 134 -5.03 5.20 -7.18
N LEU A 135 -3.71 5.32 -7.05
CA LEU A 135 -2.81 4.45 -7.81
C LEU A 135 -2.95 3.00 -7.39
N SER A 136 -3.16 2.71 -6.11
CA SER A 136 -3.31 1.34 -5.62
C SER A 136 -4.58 0.66 -6.14
N LEU A 137 -5.58 1.37 -6.67
CA LEU A 137 -6.69 0.75 -7.40
C LEU A 137 -6.21 -0.15 -8.55
N THR A 138 -5.10 0.21 -9.19
CA THR A 138 -4.50 -0.58 -10.29
C THR A 138 -4.06 -1.97 -9.87
N ALA A 139 -3.85 -2.22 -8.57
CA ALA A 139 -3.53 -3.56 -8.08
C ALA A 139 -4.69 -4.55 -8.20
N GLY A 140 -5.90 -4.10 -8.53
CA GLY A 140 -7.02 -4.97 -8.92
C GLY A 140 -6.90 -5.54 -10.34
N ILE A 141 -6.17 -4.88 -11.25
CA ILE A 141 -6.10 -5.24 -12.69
C ILE A 141 -5.65 -6.69 -12.95
N PRO A 142 -4.67 -7.27 -12.22
CA PRO A 142 -4.25 -8.65 -12.45
C PRO A 142 -5.41 -9.65 -12.41
N PHE A 143 -6.46 -9.38 -11.64
CA PHE A 143 -7.62 -10.26 -11.51
C PHE A 143 -8.55 -10.25 -12.74
N LEU A 144 -8.34 -9.35 -13.70
CA LEU A 144 -8.98 -9.42 -15.02
C LEU A 144 -8.22 -10.32 -16.01
N ILE A 145 -6.91 -10.48 -15.80
CA ILE A 145 -5.99 -11.02 -16.82
C ILE A 145 -5.57 -12.44 -16.47
N PHE A 146 -5.39 -12.74 -15.18
CA PHE A 146 -4.91 -14.03 -14.71
C PHE A 146 -6.05 -14.82 -14.07
N GLU A 147 -6.40 -15.95 -14.67
CA GLU A 147 -7.44 -16.88 -14.16
C GLU A 147 -7.05 -17.48 -12.80
N ASN A 148 -5.75 -17.65 -12.55
CA ASN A 148 -5.22 -17.97 -11.24
C ASN A 148 -4.93 -16.66 -10.49
N HIS A 149 -5.41 -16.57 -9.25
CA HIS A 149 -5.20 -15.42 -8.36
C HIS A 149 -3.70 -15.18 -8.12
N PHE A 150 -3.03 -14.49 -9.05
CA PHE A 150 -1.61 -14.14 -8.98
C PHE A 150 -1.41 -13.02 -7.95
N LEU A 151 -1.53 -13.40 -6.69
CA LEU A 151 -1.36 -12.53 -5.56
C LEU A 151 0.02 -11.86 -5.57
N VAL A 152 1.05 -12.57 -6.03
CA VAL A 152 2.40 -12.00 -6.19
C VAL A 152 2.38 -10.76 -7.07
N ILE A 153 1.71 -10.84 -8.23
CA ILE A 153 1.59 -9.71 -9.17
C ILE A 153 0.77 -8.59 -8.54
N HIS A 154 -0.35 -8.93 -7.90
CA HIS A 154 -1.16 -7.96 -7.15
C HIS A 154 -0.34 -7.19 -6.10
N LYS A 155 0.44 -7.89 -5.27
CA LYS A 155 1.26 -7.29 -4.23
C LYS A 155 2.37 -6.42 -4.81
N ILE A 156 3.04 -6.87 -5.88
CA ILE A 156 4.07 -6.08 -6.59
C ILE A 156 3.47 -4.78 -7.11
N ILE A 157 2.31 -4.85 -7.77
CA ILE A 157 1.63 -3.66 -8.27
C ILE A 157 1.24 -2.77 -7.10
N TRP A 158 0.72 -3.33 -6.00
CA TRP A 158 0.38 -2.57 -4.81
C TRP A 158 1.59 -1.81 -4.24
N PHE A 159 2.73 -2.47 -4.00
CA PHE A 159 3.92 -1.82 -3.45
C PHE A 159 4.42 -0.71 -4.37
N CYS A 160 4.50 -0.98 -5.67
CA CYS A 160 4.93 -0.02 -6.69
C CYS A 160 3.98 1.18 -6.77
N SER A 161 2.67 0.95 -6.82
CA SER A 161 1.63 1.99 -6.88
C SER A 161 1.61 2.85 -5.62
N PHE A 162 1.77 2.25 -4.45
CA PHE A 162 1.92 2.98 -3.19
C PHE A 162 3.16 3.89 -3.23
N SER A 163 4.30 3.36 -3.64
CA SER A 163 5.55 4.15 -3.68
C SER A 163 5.50 5.27 -4.72
N ALA A 164 4.92 4.99 -5.90
CA ALA A 164 4.69 5.97 -6.95
C ALA A 164 3.73 7.09 -6.48
N GLY A 165 2.70 6.74 -5.71
CA GLY A 165 1.75 7.72 -5.16
C GLY A 165 2.43 8.70 -4.22
N LEU A 166 3.37 8.22 -3.40
CA LEU A 166 4.19 9.08 -2.54
C LEU A 166 5.13 9.99 -3.36
N VAL A 167 5.73 9.48 -4.43
CA VAL A 167 6.56 10.30 -5.34
C VAL A 167 5.73 11.40 -6.00
N LEU A 168 4.54 11.08 -6.52
CA LEU A 168 3.65 12.08 -7.12
C LEU A 168 3.22 13.14 -6.11
N ALA A 169 2.95 12.73 -4.86
CA ALA A 169 2.62 13.65 -3.79
C ALA A 169 3.76 14.61 -3.45
N GLU A 170 5.02 14.13 -3.43
CA GLU A 170 6.20 14.99 -3.25
C GLU A 170 6.33 16.01 -4.40
N GLN A 171 6.09 15.59 -5.65
CA GLN A 171 6.20 16.46 -6.83
C GLN A 171 5.14 17.57 -6.88
N HIS A 172 3.97 17.34 -6.27
CA HIS A 172 2.86 18.30 -6.22
C HIS A 172 2.77 19.06 -4.88
N LYS A 173 3.85 19.09 -4.10
CA LYS A 173 3.97 20.05 -2.99
C LYS A 173 4.00 21.45 -3.58
N GLU A 174 3.01 22.27 -3.19
CA GLU A 174 3.03 23.68 -3.54
C GLU A 174 4.29 24.33 -2.98
N PRO A 175 4.92 25.26 -3.72
CA PRO A 175 6.00 26.06 -3.15
C PRO A 175 5.47 26.73 -1.89
N GLU A 176 6.25 26.73 -0.81
CA GLU A 176 5.91 27.50 0.38
C GLU A 176 5.57 28.92 -0.05
N PRO A 177 4.47 29.52 0.45
CA PRO A 177 4.20 30.91 0.15
C PRO A 177 5.43 31.68 0.59
N MET A 178 6.08 32.30 -0.40
CA MET A 178 7.24 33.16 -0.20
C MET A 178 6.87 34.09 0.94
N SER A 179 7.44 33.85 2.13
CA SER A 179 7.23 34.74 3.24
C SER A 179 7.64 36.10 2.70
N LEU A 180 6.68 37.03 2.68
CA LEU A 180 6.99 38.43 2.44
C LEU A 180 8.13 38.74 3.39
N ILE A 181 9.33 38.85 2.84
CA ILE A 181 10.48 39.43 3.50
C ILE A 181 9.95 40.78 3.95
N LYS A 182 9.65 40.88 5.25
CA LYS A 182 9.42 42.16 5.88
C LYS A 182 10.78 42.85 5.87
N ASP A 183 11.10 43.47 4.75
CA ASP A 183 12.01 44.59 4.75
C ASP A 183 11.29 45.72 5.49
N ASN A 184 11.88 46.09 6.63
CA ASN A 184 11.60 47.19 7.58
C ASN A 184 11.13 46.75 8.97
#